data_AF-A0A641S625-F1
#
_entry.id   AF-A0A641S625-F1
#
_cell.length_a   1.000
_cell.length_b   1.000
_cell.length_c   1.000
_cell.angle_alpha   90.00
_cell.angle_beta   90.00
_cell.angle_gamma   90.00
#
_symmetry.space_group_name_H-M   'P 1'
#
loop_
_entity.id
_entity.type
_entity.pdbx_description
1 polymer ?
#
loop_
_entity_poly.entity_id
_entity_poly.type
_entity_poly.pdbx_seq_one_letter_code
_entity_poly.pdbx_strand_id
1 'polypeptide(L)'
;MKKIISTLLASCCLTSLIAQEVVVKGPDEKLQLVVSASPAEKPSYSITYNGKTMLEKSPLGMNTNIGDFAKGMKLTGHAVTPIDTVYHQDRIKTSKVHYQANELICNFENSKGQKIDVVFRVSNHDVAFRYTLPRQDGKGSVTVTAEETGFRFPQQTTTFLCPQSDAMIGWKRT
;
A
#
# COMPACT_ATOMS: atom_id res chain seq x y z
N MET A 1 63.81 -13.83 -17.67
CA MET A 1 62.47 -14.23 -18.18
C MET A 1 61.81 -15.05 -17.08
N LYS A 2 60.65 -14.81 -16.48
CA LYS A 2 59.55 -13.83 -16.54
C LYS A 2 59.03 -13.73 -15.09
N LYS A 3 58.67 -12.53 -14.61
CA LYS A 3 58.06 -12.32 -13.28
C LYS A 3 56.57 -12.69 -13.35
N ILE A 4 56.09 -13.56 -12.46
CA ILE A 4 54.68 -13.95 -12.35
C ILE A 4 54.02 -12.97 -11.37
N ILE A 5 53.18 -12.07 -11.90
CA ILE A 5 52.33 -11.17 -11.12
C ILE A 5 50.98 -11.88 -10.99
N SER A 6 50.63 -12.29 -9.77
CA SER A 6 49.33 -12.85 -9.43
C SER A 6 48.39 -11.73 -9.02
N THR A 7 47.45 -11.37 -9.89
CA THR A 7 46.37 -10.41 -9.60
C THR A 7 45.15 -11.16 -9.08
N LEU A 8 44.86 -11.01 -7.79
CA LEU A 8 43.66 -11.53 -7.13
C LEU A 8 42.47 -10.63 -7.49
N LEU A 9 41.58 -11.11 -8.37
CA LEU A 9 40.38 -10.40 -8.78
C LEU A 9 39.26 -10.63 -7.74
N ALA A 10 39.06 -9.65 -6.85
CA ALA A 10 37.96 -9.67 -5.88
C ALA A 10 36.63 -9.47 -6.62
N SER A 11 35.88 -10.56 -6.80
CA SER A 11 34.52 -10.54 -7.33
C SER A 11 33.58 -9.96 -6.27
N CYS A 12 33.28 -8.67 -6.40
CA CYS A 12 32.25 -8.00 -5.62
C CYS A 12 30.88 -8.49 -6.14
N CYS A 13 30.29 -9.48 -5.45
CA CYS A 13 28.90 -9.87 -5.68
C CYS A 13 27.99 -8.70 -5.28
N LEU A 14 27.67 -7.84 -6.25
CA LEU A 14 26.59 -6.86 -6.16
C LEU A 14 25.27 -7.63 -6.10
N THR A 15 24.80 -7.96 -4.90
CA THR A 15 23.43 -8.43 -4.71
C THR A 15 22.50 -7.26 -4.99
N SER A 16 21.94 -7.20 -6.20
CA SER A 16 20.86 -6.28 -6.52
C SER A 16 19.69 -6.57 -5.58
N LEU A 17 19.36 -5.62 -4.70
CA LEU A 17 18.09 -5.65 -3.95
C LEU A 17 16.96 -5.49 -4.98
N ILE A 18 16.36 -6.60 -5.41
CA ILE A 18 15.15 -6.57 -6.24
C ILE A 18 13.99 -6.14 -5.34
N ALA A 19 13.28 -5.09 -5.76
CA ALA A 19 12.01 -4.72 -5.16
C ALA A 19 10.97 -5.79 -5.49
N GLN A 20 10.26 -6.29 -4.48
CA GLN A 20 9.18 -7.24 -4.69
C GLN A 20 7.95 -6.49 -5.15
N GLU A 21 7.32 -6.98 -6.22
CA GLU A 21 6.09 -6.42 -6.77
C GLU A 21 4.98 -7.47 -6.75
N VAL A 22 3.79 -7.04 -6.34
CA VAL A 22 2.56 -7.84 -6.37
C VAL A 22 1.49 -7.06 -7.10
N VAL A 23 0.80 -7.71 -8.02
CA VAL A 23 -0.20 -7.10 -8.88
C VAL A 23 -1.57 -7.68 -8.57
N VAL A 24 -2.59 -6.82 -8.47
CA VAL A 24 -4.00 -7.21 -8.45
C VAL A 24 -4.77 -6.35 -9.44
N LYS A 25 -5.72 -6.95 -10.15
CA LYS A 25 -6.59 -6.27 -11.11
C LYS A 25 -8.05 -6.35 -10.68
N GLY A 26 -8.86 -5.43 -11.15
CA GLY A 26 -10.33 -5.53 -11.09
C GLY A 26 -10.84 -6.71 -11.94
N PRO A 27 -12.11 -7.13 -11.75
CA PRO A 27 -12.70 -8.23 -12.52
C PRO A 27 -12.66 -8.05 -14.05
N ASP A 28 -12.79 -6.81 -14.54
CA ASP A 28 -12.70 -6.51 -15.98
C ASP A 28 -11.28 -6.18 -16.47
N GLU A 29 -10.27 -6.38 -15.61
CA GLU A 29 -8.84 -6.16 -15.84
C GLU A 29 -8.40 -4.74 -16.21
N LYS A 30 -9.30 -3.76 -16.30
CA LYS A 30 -8.94 -2.39 -16.71
C LYS A 30 -8.23 -1.63 -15.60
N LEU A 31 -8.70 -1.78 -14.37
CA LEU A 31 -8.11 -1.18 -13.18
C LEU A 31 -7.07 -2.15 -12.61
N GLN A 32 -5.82 -1.69 -12.50
CA GLN A 32 -4.70 -2.47 -11.97
C GLN A 32 -4.02 -1.71 -10.85
N LEU A 33 -3.77 -2.42 -9.76
CA LEU A 33 -2.98 -1.94 -8.62
C LEU A 33 -1.70 -2.77 -8.51
N VAL A 34 -0.57 -2.10 -8.32
CA VAL A 34 0.73 -2.72 -8.08
C VAL A 34 1.24 -2.29 -6.72
N VAL A 35 1.57 -3.25 -5.86
CA VAL A 35 2.23 -3.02 -4.57
C VAL A 35 3.71 -3.30 -4.74
N SER A 36 4.55 -2.34 -4.33
CA SER A 36 6.02 -2.46 -4.40
C SER A 36 6.61 -2.33 -3.00
N ALA A 37 7.51 -3.22 -2.63
CA ALA A 37 8.25 -3.13 -1.38
C ALA A 37 9.72 -3.55 -1.53
N SER A 38 10.60 -2.77 -0.93
CA SER A 38 12.02 -3.10 -0.78
C SER A 38 12.49 -2.65 0.61
N PRO A 39 13.48 -3.31 1.21
CA PRO A 39 14.04 -2.87 2.50
C PRO A 39 14.62 -1.44 2.49
N ALA A 40 14.97 -0.93 1.31
CA ALA A 40 15.59 0.39 1.13
C ALA A 40 14.58 1.53 0.92
N GLU A 41 13.35 1.21 0.49
CA GLU A 41 12.29 2.18 0.20
C GLU A 41 11.10 2.03 1.16
N LYS A 42 10.24 3.04 1.22
CA LYS A 42 8.94 2.89 1.87
C LYS A 42 8.08 1.92 1.04
N PRO A 43 7.25 1.05 1.66
CA PRO A 43 6.27 0.29 0.90
C PRO A 43 5.35 1.27 0.17
N SER A 44 4.98 0.93 -1.06
CA SER A 44 4.21 1.83 -1.92
C SER A 44 3.26 1.05 -2.82
N TYR A 45 2.32 1.77 -3.42
CA TYR A 45 1.43 1.24 -4.44
C TYR A 45 1.28 2.24 -5.59
N SER A 46 0.89 1.73 -6.76
CA SER A 46 0.50 2.55 -7.92
C SER A 46 -0.78 1.99 -8.54
N ILE A 47 -1.51 2.84 -9.27
CA ILE A 47 -2.76 2.47 -9.92
C ILE A 47 -2.73 2.91 -11.38
N THR A 48 -3.07 1.99 -12.27
CA THR A 48 -3.35 2.27 -13.68
C THR A 48 -4.78 1.91 -14.04
N TYR A 49 -5.35 2.63 -15.01
CA TYR A 49 -6.66 2.33 -15.58
C TYR A 49 -6.57 2.36 -17.10
N ASN A 50 -6.92 1.25 -17.77
CA ASN A 50 -6.70 1.07 -19.22
C ASN A 50 -5.27 1.43 -19.66
N GLY A 51 -4.27 1.01 -18.87
CA GLY A 51 -2.86 1.28 -19.13
C GLY A 51 -2.41 2.73 -18.89
N LYS A 52 -3.30 3.64 -18.49
CA LYS A 52 -2.95 5.02 -18.12
C LYS A 52 -2.69 5.12 -16.62
N THR A 53 -1.61 5.78 -16.22
CA THR A 53 -1.30 6.02 -14.81
C THR A 53 -2.33 6.97 -14.19
N MET A 54 -3.01 6.49 -13.15
CA MET A 54 -3.96 7.28 -12.37
C MET A 54 -3.35 7.73 -11.05
N LEU A 55 -2.63 6.83 -10.36
CA LEU A 55 -1.78 7.15 -9.22
C LEU A 55 -0.36 6.62 -9.48
N GLU A 56 0.62 7.49 -9.30
CA GLU A 56 2.04 7.14 -9.26
C GLU A 56 2.39 6.40 -7.96
N LYS A 57 3.66 6.02 -7.79
CA LYS A 57 4.17 5.41 -6.55
C LYS A 57 3.79 6.25 -5.33
N SER A 58 2.82 5.75 -4.60
CA SER A 58 2.15 6.37 -3.47
C SER A 58 2.53 5.61 -2.19
N PRO A 59 2.97 6.30 -1.12
CA PRO A 59 3.48 5.63 0.06
C PRO A 59 2.37 4.92 0.84
N LEU A 60 2.75 3.82 1.49
CA LEU A 60 1.96 3.11 2.49
C LEU A 60 2.71 3.15 3.82
N GLY A 61 1.95 3.05 4.92
CA GLY A 61 2.52 2.78 6.24
C GLY A 61 1.95 3.71 7.30
N MET A 62 2.34 3.44 8.53
CA MET A 62 1.93 4.23 9.68
C MET A 62 2.96 4.16 10.80
N ASN A 63 2.91 5.16 11.67
CA ASN A 63 3.69 5.23 12.88
C ASN A 63 2.76 5.00 14.08
N THR A 64 3.18 4.13 14.97
CA THR A 64 2.37 3.72 16.13
C THR A 64 3.22 3.68 17.39
N ASN A 65 2.57 3.63 18.55
CA ASN A 65 3.25 3.42 19.83
C ASN A 65 3.84 2.01 20.00
N ILE A 66 3.47 1.04 19.14
CA ILE A 66 4.01 -0.33 19.19
C ILE A 66 5.15 -0.56 18.20
N GLY A 67 5.25 0.26 17.16
CA GLY A 67 6.25 0.10 16.10
C GLY A 67 6.13 1.12 14.96
N ASP A 68 7.20 1.22 14.17
CA ASP A 68 7.23 1.92 12.89
C ASP A 68 6.93 0.89 11.78
N PHE A 69 5.88 1.18 11.00
CA PHE A 69 5.42 0.36 9.88
C PHE A 69 5.51 1.11 8.54
N ALA A 70 6.34 2.15 8.47
CA ALA A 70 6.55 2.97 7.28
C ALA A 70 7.91 2.75 6.62
N LYS A 71 8.90 2.20 7.34
CA LYS A 71 10.28 2.02 6.85
C LYS A 71 10.80 0.61 7.09
N GLY A 72 11.67 0.14 6.20
CA GLY A 72 12.30 -1.18 6.33
C GLY A 72 11.30 -2.32 6.32
N MET A 73 10.16 -2.13 5.64
CA MET A 73 9.12 -3.14 5.54
C MET A 73 9.49 -4.15 4.47
N LYS A 74 9.45 -5.43 4.82
CA LYS A 74 9.62 -6.54 3.90
C LYS A 74 8.26 -7.17 3.63
N LEU A 75 7.92 -7.36 2.36
CA LEU A 75 6.80 -8.20 1.95
C LEU A 75 7.19 -9.67 2.23
N THR A 76 6.46 -10.34 3.11
CA THR A 76 6.72 -11.72 3.52
C THR A 76 5.77 -12.72 2.88
N GLY A 77 4.62 -12.26 2.41
CA GLY A 77 3.63 -13.09 1.72
C GLY A 77 2.51 -12.26 1.12
N HIS A 78 1.71 -12.89 0.26
CA HIS A 78 0.46 -12.30 -0.21
C HIS A 78 -0.55 -13.39 -0.58
N ALA A 79 -1.84 -13.03 -0.60
CA ALA A 79 -2.92 -13.88 -1.05
C ALA A 79 -3.93 -13.08 -1.87
N VAL A 80 -4.49 -13.69 -2.91
CA VAL A 80 -5.54 -13.08 -3.74
C VAL A 80 -6.80 -13.94 -3.69
N THR A 81 -7.94 -13.33 -3.39
CA THR A 81 -9.24 -14.03 -3.29
C THR A 81 -10.32 -13.23 -4.02
N PRO A 82 -11.14 -13.85 -4.89
CA PRO A 82 -12.27 -13.18 -5.50
C PRO A 82 -13.41 -12.97 -4.48
N ILE A 83 -14.12 -11.85 -4.61
CA ILE A 83 -15.34 -11.53 -3.87
C ILE A 83 -16.46 -11.38 -4.89
N ASP A 84 -17.56 -12.09 -4.68
CA ASP A 84 -18.81 -11.92 -5.42
C ASP A 84 -19.97 -12.02 -4.43
N THR A 85 -20.64 -10.88 -4.20
CA THR A 85 -21.71 -10.77 -3.20
C THR A 85 -22.80 -9.83 -3.68
N VAL A 86 -24.03 -10.06 -3.23
CA VAL A 86 -25.16 -9.14 -3.45
C VAL A 86 -25.67 -8.66 -2.11
N TYR A 87 -25.86 -7.35 -1.96
CA TYR A 87 -26.43 -6.75 -0.76
C TYR A 87 -27.45 -5.66 -1.11
N HIS A 88 -28.28 -5.31 -0.12
CA HIS A 88 -29.31 -4.28 -0.23
C HIS A 88 -29.03 -3.12 0.73
N GLN A 89 -29.28 -1.89 0.29
CA GLN A 89 -29.14 -0.68 1.10
C GLN A 89 -30.16 0.37 0.67
N ASP A 90 -31.02 0.81 1.58
CA ASP A 90 -32.23 1.59 1.26
C ASP A 90 -32.02 3.12 1.16
N ARG A 91 -30.91 3.63 1.69
CA ARG A 91 -30.65 5.07 1.86
C ARG A 91 -29.47 5.58 1.02
N ILE A 92 -29.17 4.91 -0.09
CA ILE A 92 -28.12 5.32 -1.04
C ILE A 92 -28.66 5.34 -2.48
N LYS A 93 -27.84 5.78 -3.44
CA LYS A 93 -28.21 5.95 -4.86
C LYS A 93 -28.68 4.67 -5.59
N THR A 94 -28.50 3.49 -5.01
CA THR A 94 -28.98 2.21 -5.55
C THR A 94 -29.39 1.27 -4.43
N SER A 95 -30.53 0.58 -4.56
CA SER A 95 -31.10 -0.25 -3.50
C SER A 95 -30.59 -1.69 -3.46
N LYS A 96 -30.00 -2.17 -4.56
CA LYS A 96 -29.40 -3.50 -4.72
C LYS A 96 -28.03 -3.34 -5.36
N VAL A 97 -26.99 -3.82 -4.70
CA VAL A 97 -25.61 -3.75 -5.16
C VAL A 97 -25.10 -5.16 -5.40
N HIS A 98 -24.63 -5.43 -6.62
CA HIS A 98 -23.81 -6.60 -6.93
C HIS A 98 -22.35 -6.18 -6.82
N TYR A 99 -21.68 -6.62 -5.75
CA TYR A 99 -20.30 -6.26 -5.45
C TYR A 99 -19.36 -7.39 -5.86
N GLN A 100 -18.58 -7.11 -6.90
CA GLN A 100 -17.55 -7.98 -7.43
C GLN A 100 -16.19 -7.29 -7.33
N ALA A 101 -15.21 -7.96 -6.75
CA ALA A 101 -13.86 -7.44 -6.58
C ALA A 101 -12.84 -8.57 -6.41
N ASN A 102 -11.57 -8.26 -6.65
CA ASN A 102 -10.47 -9.11 -6.22
C ASN A 102 -9.83 -8.51 -4.97
N GLU A 103 -9.74 -9.31 -3.90
CA GLU A 103 -9.07 -8.94 -2.65
C GLU A 103 -7.62 -9.41 -2.69
N LEU A 104 -6.68 -8.49 -2.44
CA LEU A 104 -5.26 -8.76 -2.25
C LEU A 104 -4.88 -8.46 -0.80
N ILE A 105 -4.38 -9.46 -0.09
CA ILE A 105 -3.78 -9.29 1.24
C ILE A 105 -2.27 -9.34 1.07
N CYS A 106 -1.56 -8.29 1.46
CA CYS A 106 -0.10 -8.23 1.51
C CYS A 106 0.36 -8.28 2.96
N ASN A 107 1.19 -9.27 3.30
CA ASN A 107 1.76 -9.42 4.63
C ASN A 107 3.13 -8.73 4.70
N PHE A 108 3.27 -7.74 5.58
CA PHE A 108 4.52 -7.04 5.79
C PHE A 108 5.09 -7.30 7.18
N GLU A 109 6.42 -7.28 7.25
CA GLU A 109 7.16 -7.41 8.49
C GLU A 109 8.27 -6.34 8.54
N ASN A 110 8.44 -5.69 9.69
CA ASN A 110 9.54 -4.76 9.90
C ASN A 110 10.80 -5.50 10.39
N SER A 111 11.93 -4.79 10.52
CA SER A 111 13.20 -5.37 10.96
C SER A 111 13.19 -5.97 12.38
N LYS A 112 12.17 -5.66 13.19
CA LYS A 112 11.96 -6.21 14.53
C LYS A 112 11.06 -7.45 14.54
N GLY A 113 10.59 -7.91 13.38
CA GLY A 113 9.67 -9.04 13.27
C GLY A 113 8.20 -8.68 13.50
N GLN A 114 7.88 -7.39 13.64
CA GLN A 114 6.52 -6.93 13.87
C GLN A 114 5.76 -6.88 12.55
N LYS A 115 4.51 -7.33 12.58
CA LYS A 115 3.68 -7.61 11.42
C LYS A 115 2.60 -6.58 11.22
N ILE A 116 2.32 -6.26 9.96
CA ILE A 116 1.18 -5.46 9.53
C ILE A 116 0.74 -5.97 8.17
N ASP A 117 -0.57 -6.09 7.96
CA ASP A 117 -1.10 -6.45 6.65
C ASP A 117 -1.73 -5.23 5.98
N VAL A 118 -1.63 -5.17 4.65
CA VAL A 118 -2.42 -4.23 3.83
C VAL A 118 -3.39 -5.05 2.99
N VAL A 119 -4.67 -4.77 3.14
CA VAL A 119 -5.75 -5.45 2.40
C VAL A 119 -6.30 -4.49 1.38
N PHE A 120 -6.16 -4.83 0.10
CA PHE A 120 -6.73 -4.11 -1.04
C PHE A 120 -7.94 -4.88 -1.58
N ARG A 121 -8.97 -4.17 -2.02
CA ARG A 121 -10.07 -4.69 -2.81
C ARG A 121 -10.20 -3.86 -4.07
N VAL A 122 -10.09 -4.51 -5.22
CA VAL A 122 -10.13 -3.86 -6.53
C VAL A 122 -11.36 -4.37 -7.27
N SER A 123 -12.34 -3.48 -7.47
CA SER A 123 -13.49 -3.70 -8.36
C SER A 123 -13.16 -3.16 -9.77
N ASN A 124 -14.14 -3.08 -10.66
CA ASN A 124 -13.90 -2.55 -12.02
C ASN A 124 -13.45 -1.09 -12.02
N HIS A 125 -13.88 -0.28 -11.04
CA HIS A 125 -13.63 1.17 -11.02
C HIS A 125 -13.11 1.70 -9.68
N ASP A 126 -13.17 0.92 -8.62
CA ASP A 126 -12.83 1.36 -7.27
C ASP A 126 -11.72 0.51 -6.67
N VAL A 127 -10.78 1.17 -6.00
CA VAL A 127 -9.83 0.56 -5.08
C VAL A 127 -10.20 1.00 -3.66
N ALA A 128 -10.41 0.04 -2.77
CA ALA A 128 -10.48 0.26 -1.33
C ALA A 128 -9.31 -0.46 -0.67
N PHE A 129 -8.68 0.14 0.34
CA PHE A 129 -7.66 -0.55 1.13
C PHE A 129 -7.68 -0.16 2.60
N ARG A 130 -7.12 -1.04 3.43
CA ARG A 130 -6.96 -0.83 4.87
C ARG A 130 -5.72 -1.52 5.40
N TYR A 131 -5.29 -1.10 6.59
CA TYR A 131 -4.27 -1.80 7.38
C TYR A 131 -4.91 -2.75 8.39
N THR A 132 -4.27 -3.89 8.63
CA THR A 132 -4.62 -4.82 9.71
C THR A 132 -3.42 -5.01 10.62
N LEU A 133 -3.55 -4.63 11.88
CA LEU A 133 -2.53 -4.83 12.90
C LEU A 133 -2.92 -6.04 13.77
N PRO A 134 -2.25 -7.20 13.62
CA PRO A 134 -2.52 -8.34 14.48
C PRO A 134 -2.06 -8.05 15.91
N ARG A 135 -2.69 -8.73 16.88
CA ARG A 135 -2.19 -8.78 18.26
C ARG A 135 -0.79 -9.41 18.23
N GLN A 136 0.19 -8.67 18.74
CA GLN A 136 1.60 -9.06 18.75
C GLN A 136 2.29 -8.44 19.97
N ASP A 137 3.42 -9.02 20.38
CA ASP A 137 4.24 -8.54 21.51
C ASP A 137 3.46 -8.30 22.81
N GLY A 138 2.41 -9.08 23.04
CA GLY A 138 1.52 -8.93 24.21
C GLY A 138 0.66 -7.66 24.21
N LYS A 139 0.69 -6.83 23.16
CA LYS A 139 -0.08 -5.59 23.04
C LYS A 139 -1.50 -5.87 22.53
N GLY A 140 -2.50 -5.51 23.35
CA GLY A 140 -3.92 -5.61 23.00
C GLY A 140 -4.56 -4.31 22.50
N SER A 141 -3.83 -3.21 22.47
CA SER A 141 -4.28 -1.90 22.00
C SER A 141 -3.12 -1.18 21.31
N VAL A 142 -3.46 -0.22 20.45
CA VAL A 142 -2.50 0.56 19.67
C VAL A 142 -2.96 2.02 19.58
N THR A 143 -2.00 2.93 19.59
CA THR A 143 -2.20 4.34 19.27
C THR A 143 -1.45 4.63 17.98
N VAL A 144 -2.19 5.05 16.94
CA VAL A 144 -1.62 5.52 15.68
C VAL A 144 -1.28 7.00 15.86
N THR A 145 -0.01 7.35 15.69
CA THR A 145 0.46 8.73 15.85
C THR A 145 0.49 9.47 14.52
N ALA A 146 0.72 8.77 13.42
CA ALA A 146 0.65 9.30 12.07
C ALA A 146 0.38 8.19 11.07
N GLU A 147 -0.29 8.54 9.97
CA GLU A 147 -0.29 7.74 8.75
C GLU A 147 0.69 8.34 7.74
N GLU A 148 1.46 7.47 7.09
CA GLU A 148 2.34 7.81 5.97
C GLU A 148 1.66 7.50 4.63
N THR A 149 0.40 7.06 4.68
CA THR A 149 -0.48 6.82 3.53
C THR A 149 -0.53 8.06 2.64
N GLY A 150 -0.25 7.88 1.35
CA GLY A 150 -0.30 8.98 0.38
C GLY A 150 -1.01 8.62 -0.90
N PHE A 151 -1.26 9.66 -1.70
CA PHE A 151 -1.87 9.58 -3.02
C PHE A 151 -1.09 10.54 -3.94
N ARG A 152 -0.18 9.98 -4.75
CA ARG A 152 0.66 10.75 -5.67
C ARG A 152 0.02 10.72 -7.06
N PHE A 153 -0.36 11.90 -7.54
CA PHE A 153 -0.97 12.06 -8.86
C PHE A 153 0.07 12.39 -9.93
N PRO A 154 -0.17 12.01 -11.20
CA PRO A 154 0.62 12.47 -12.33
C PRO A 154 0.72 14.00 -12.41
N GLN A 155 1.84 14.52 -12.92
CA GLN A 155 2.16 15.95 -12.92
C GLN A 155 1.07 16.84 -13.52
N GLN A 156 0.35 16.38 -14.54
CA GLN A 156 -0.70 17.14 -15.24
C GLN A 156 -2.06 17.18 -14.50
N THR A 157 -2.16 16.60 -13.31
CA THR A 157 -3.43 16.46 -12.59
C THR A 157 -3.90 17.80 -12.03
N THR A 158 -5.15 18.16 -12.32
CA THR A 158 -5.85 19.30 -11.70
C THR A 158 -6.69 18.85 -10.52
N THR A 159 -7.05 19.78 -9.63
CA THR A 159 -7.73 19.47 -8.37
C THR A 159 -9.02 20.26 -8.20
N PHE A 160 -10.00 19.64 -7.54
CA PHE A 160 -11.25 20.27 -7.11
C PHE A 160 -11.37 20.05 -5.60
N LEU A 161 -10.90 21.02 -4.80
CA LEU A 161 -10.75 20.87 -3.35
C LEU A 161 -11.43 22.03 -2.61
N CYS A 162 -12.02 21.71 -1.46
CA CYS A 162 -12.37 22.68 -0.43
C CYS A 162 -11.36 22.56 0.72
N PRO A 163 -10.81 23.67 1.24
CA PRO A 163 -9.87 23.60 2.36
C PRO A 163 -10.57 23.14 3.63
N GLN A 164 -9.82 22.49 4.51
CA GLN A 164 -10.27 22.23 5.87
C GLN A 164 -10.34 23.54 6.66
N SER A 165 -11.37 23.71 7.48
CA SER A 165 -11.51 24.89 8.33
C SER A 165 -10.47 24.91 9.45
N ASP A 166 -10.13 26.11 9.93
CA ASP A 166 -9.39 26.25 11.17
C ASP A 166 -10.21 25.71 12.36
N ALA A 167 -9.52 25.33 13.44
CA ALA A 167 -10.19 24.96 14.68
C ALA A 167 -10.68 26.20 15.44
N MET A 168 -11.75 26.07 16.21
CA MET A 168 -12.25 27.10 17.15
C MET A 168 -12.74 28.39 16.46
N ILE A 169 -13.19 28.29 15.20
CA ILE A 169 -13.78 29.40 14.43
C ILE A 169 -15.29 29.19 14.21
N GLY A 170 -15.94 30.13 13.53
CA GLY A 170 -17.37 30.01 13.19
C GLY A 170 -18.32 30.18 14.37
N TRP A 171 -19.61 29.87 14.13
CA TRP A 171 -20.65 30.00 15.14
C TRP A 171 -20.44 28.97 16.27
N LYS A 172 -20.39 29.45 17.52
CA LYS A 172 -20.11 28.69 18.76
C LYS A 172 -18.67 28.16 18.92
N ARG A 173 -17.71 28.54 18.06
CA ARG A 173 -16.27 28.26 18.24
C ARG A 173 -15.95 26.78 18.49
N THR A 174 -16.56 25.88 17.73
CA THR A 174 -16.18 24.46 17.75
C THR A 174 -14.87 24.21 17.04
#